data_AF-A0A5Z2LTQ2-F1
#
_entry.id   AF-A0A5Z2LTQ2-F1
#
_cell.length_a   1.000
_cell.length_b   1.000
_cell.length_c   1.000
_cell.angle_alpha   90.00
_cell.angle_beta   90.00
_cell.angle_gamma   90.00
#
_symmetry.space_group_name_H-M   'P 1'
#
loop_
_entity.id
_entity.type
_entity.pdbx_description
1 polymer ?
#
loop_
_entity_poly.entity_id
_entity_poly.type
_entity_poly.pdbx_seq_one_letter_code
_entity_poly.pdbx_strand_id
1 'polypeptide(L)'
;MNDLISAAYSERLRRVCDHIERHLDEPLSLEVLSRMAHSSPFHFHRQFTVWSGLPLYRYIQWLRLRRASWRLAFNPQDKVIDIALDAGFQNPESFTRAFKTAFGQSPCRFRQSPDWLAWHQRVPKLALQEQHVMDVKIVEFPPTRVAMLTHLGHPDKVNASAAKFIAWRRETGQSPIASSQTFGIAWHDPQTTPPDQFRFDICGSVRQPIAENDVGVVNSEIPGGRCAVVRHQGSLDSLPESVWYLFREWLPASGETLRDFPVFFQYLNFVHEVAEHELLTDIYLPLR
;
A
#
# COMPACT_ATOMS: atom_id res chain seq x y z
N MET A 1 -28.76 -8.42 21.29
CA MET A 1 -27.68 -8.90 22.17
C MET A 1 -26.53 -9.58 21.39
N ASN A 2 -26.73 -10.03 20.14
CA ASN A 2 -25.67 -10.63 19.30
C ASN A 2 -24.72 -9.63 18.59
N ASP A 3 -25.11 -8.36 18.41
CA ASP A 3 -24.26 -7.39 17.67
C ASP A 3 -23.09 -6.84 18.49
N LEU A 4 -23.25 -6.71 19.82
CA LEU A 4 -22.19 -6.20 20.70
C LEU A 4 -21.04 -7.21 20.89
N ILE A 5 -21.37 -8.51 20.85
CA ILE A 5 -20.37 -9.59 20.90
C ILE A 5 -19.55 -9.60 19.60
N SER A 6 -20.19 -9.34 18.45
CA SER A 6 -19.52 -9.26 17.15
C SER A 6 -18.53 -8.09 17.06
N ALA A 7 -18.90 -6.91 17.56
CA ALA A 7 -18.05 -5.72 17.52
C ALA A 7 -16.82 -5.83 18.45
N ALA A 8 -17.01 -6.21 19.71
CA ALA A 8 -15.89 -6.38 20.66
C ALA A 8 -14.94 -7.53 20.26
N TYR A 9 -15.47 -8.54 19.58
CA TYR A 9 -14.71 -9.64 19.02
C TYR A 9 -13.90 -9.21 17.79
N SER A 10 -14.51 -8.48 16.86
CA SER A 10 -13.84 -7.93 15.69
C SER A 10 -12.71 -7.00 16.09
N GLU A 11 -12.91 -6.18 17.14
CA GLU A 11 -11.87 -5.29 17.68
C GLU A 11 -10.68 -6.06 18.30
N ARG A 12 -10.93 -7.20 18.94
CA ARG A 12 -9.84 -8.06 19.46
C ARG A 12 -9.05 -8.70 18.32
N LEU A 13 -9.73 -9.17 17.27
CA LEU A 13 -9.05 -9.75 16.10
C LEU A 13 -8.28 -8.69 15.33
N ARG A 14 -8.83 -7.49 15.19
CA ARG A 14 -8.17 -6.32 14.62
C ARG A 14 -6.85 -6.03 15.32
N ARG A 15 -6.87 -5.89 16.65
CA ARG A 15 -5.65 -5.73 17.47
C ARG A 15 -4.62 -6.83 17.27
N VAL A 16 -5.06 -8.06 17.00
CA VAL A 16 -4.14 -9.18 16.73
C VAL A 16 -3.54 -9.08 15.32
N CYS A 17 -4.34 -8.75 14.29
CA CYS A 17 -3.82 -8.50 12.93
C CYS A 17 -2.82 -7.34 12.93
N ASP A 18 -3.19 -6.23 13.55
CA ASP A 18 -2.31 -5.08 13.82
C ASP A 18 -0.98 -5.49 14.43
N HIS A 19 -1.01 -6.34 15.47
CA HIS A 19 0.21 -6.80 16.13
C HIS A 19 1.04 -7.72 15.24
N ILE A 20 0.40 -8.63 14.50
CA ILE A 20 1.07 -9.51 13.53
C ILE A 20 1.80 -8.68 12.49
N GLU A 21 1.13 -7.67 11.95
CA GLU A 21 1.69 -6.82 10.91
C GLU A 21 2.86 -6.00 11.46
N ARG A 22 2.78 -5.51 12.72
CA ARG A 22 3.84 -4.78 13.47
C ARG A 22 5.08 -5.61 13.76
N HIS A 23 4.92 -6.92 13.96
CA HIS A 23 5.98 -7.78 14.49
C HIS A 23 6.24 -8.97 13.55
N LEU A 24 6.20 -8.74 12.23
CA LEU A 24 6.44 -9.81 11.24
C LEU A 24 7.81 -10.46 11.36
N ASP A 25 8.80 -9.77 11.93
CA ASP A 25 10.15 -10.29 12.19
C ASP A 25 10.28 -11.13 13.47
N GLU A 26 9.22 -11.17 14.29
CA GLU A 26 9.24 -11.84 15.59
C GLU A 26 8.57 -13.24 15.56
N PRO A 27 8.79 -14.05 16.62
CA PRO A 27 8.07 -15.31 16.80
C PRO A 27 6.58 -15.10 17.09
N LEU A 28 5.76 -15.07 16.03
CA LEU A 28 4.30 -14.95 16.11
C LEU A 28 3.62 -16.30 16.42
N SER A 29 3.76 -16.79 17.66
CA SER A 29 3.19 -18.06 18.09
C SER A 29 1.69 -17.97 18.37
N LEU A 30 0.97 -19.10 18.22
CA LEU A 30 -0.47 -19.16 18.51
C LEU A 30 -0.77 -18.79 19.97
N GLU A 31 0.12 -19.13 20.89
CA GLU A 31 0.03 -18.85 22.32
C GLU A 31 0.20 -17.36 22.64
N VAL A 32 1.05 -16.64 21.90
CA VAL A 32 1.20 -15.19 22.05
C VAL A 32 -0.07 -14.49 21.56
N LEU A 33 -0.51 -14.82 20.35
CA LEU A 33 -1.62 -14.14 19.70
C LEU A 33 -2.98 -14.46 20.34
N SER A 34 -3.17 -15.69 20.81
CA SER A 34 -4.40 -16.07 21.54
C SER A 34 -4.54 -15.38 22.89
N ARG A 35 -3.42 -15.16 23.61
CA ARG A 35 -3.41 -14.36 24.85
C ARG A 35 -3.82 -12.92 24.59
N MET A 36 -3.36 -12.31 23.50
CA MET A 36 -3.77 -10.96 23.09
C MET A 36 -5.27 -10.88 22.76
N ALA A 37 -5.82 -11.94 22.14
CA ALA A 37 -7.25 -12.03 21.85
C ALA A 37 -8.11 -12.35 23.09
N HIS A 38 -7.51 -12.58 24.27
CA HIS A 38 -8.17 -13.13 25.46
C HIS A 38 -8.96 -14.41 25.15
N SER A 39 -8.38 -15.31 24.36
CA SER A 39 -8.99 -16.55 23.92
C SER A 39 -8.03 -17.72 24.10
N SER A 40 -8.55 -18.93 24.28
CA SER A 40 -7.70 -20.13 24.26
C SER A 40 -7.11 -20.34 22.86
N PRO A 41 -5.91 -20.94 22.70
CA PRO A 41 -5.31 -21.24 21.40
C PRO A 41 -6.25 -21.95 20.41
N PHE A 42 -7.02 -22.93 20.90
CA PHE A 42 -7.96 -23.73 20.10
C PHE A 42 -9.11 -22.89 19.54
N HIS A 43 -9.75 -22.09 20.39
CA HIS A 43 -10.85 -21.21 19.97
C HIS A 43 -10.33 -20.11 19.05
N PHE A 44 -9.21 -19.48 19.40
CA PHE A 44 -8.61 -18.40 18.62
C PHE A 44 -8.28 -18.84 17.19
N HIS A 45 -7.66 -20.00 16.98
CA HIS A 45 -7.34 -20.49 15.63
C HIS A 45 -8.60 -20.65 14.76
N ARG A 46 -9.65 -21.28 15.29
CA ARG A 46 -10.92 -21.49 14.56
C ARG A 46 -11.60 -20.15 14.26
N GLN A 47 -11.68 -19.30 15.27
CA GLN A 47 -12.26 -17.95 15.19
C GLN A 47 -11.55 -17.10 14.14
N PHE A 48 -10.22 -17.05 14.18
CA PHE A 48 -9.40 -16.32 13.22
C PHE A 48 -9.61 -16.83 11.79
N THR A 49 -9.70 -18.16 11.61
CA THR A 49 -9.92 -18.77 10.29
C THR A 49 -11.29 -18.41 9.71
N VAL A 50 -12.33 -18.41 10.55
CA VAL A 50 -13.68 -17.99 10.13
C VAL A 50 -13.72 -16.52 9.76
N TRP A 51 -13.03 -15.66 10.52
CA TRP A 51 -13.01 -14.22 10.29
C TRP A 51 -12.15 -13.79 9.09
N SER A 52 -10.92 -14.30 8.98
CA SER A 52 -9.97 -13.93 7.92
C SER A 52 -10.11 -14.75 6.63
N GLY A 53 -10.84 -15.87 6.68
CA GLY A 53 -10.90 -16.86 5.61
C GLY A 53 -9.64 -17.72 5.46
N LEU A 54 -8.59 -17.48 6.27
CA LEU A 54 -7.30 -18.17 6.21
C LEU A 54 -6.86 -18.68 7.58
N PRO A 55 -6.21 -19.85 7.65
CA PRO A 55 -5.52 -20.26 8.87
C PRO A 55 -4.45 -19.22 9.28
N LEU A 56 -4.32 -18.96 10.58
CA LEU A 56 -3.41 -17.94 11.12
C LEU A 56 -1.97 -18.06 10.58
N TYR A 57 -1.42 -19.27 10.53
CA TYR A 57 -0.07 -19.50 10.03
C TYR A 57 0.07 -19.13 8.55
N ARG A 58 -0.98 -19.35 7.74
CA ARG A 58 -1.01 -18.96 6.32
C ARG A 58 -1.11 -17.46 6.19
N TYR A 59 -1.89 -16.79 7.04
CA TYR A 59 -1.99 -15.33 7.06
C TYR A 59 -0.63 -14.68 7.33
N ILE A 60 0.06 -15.10 8.39
CA ILE A 60 1.40 -14.59 8.73
C ILE A 60 2.40 -14.89 7.61
N GLN A 61 2.42 -16.12 7.10
CA GLN A 61 3.31 -16.50 5.99
C GLN A 61 3.04 -15.67 4.74
N TRP A 62 1.77 -15.37 4.46
CA TRP A 62 1.38 -14.58 3.32
C TRP A 62 1.84 -13.13 3.43
N LEU A 63 1.65 -12.49 4.60
CA LEU A 63 2.16 -11.13 4.85
C LEU A 63 3.68 -11.03 4.69
N ARG A 64 4.42 -12.02 5.22
CA ARG A 64 5.87 -12.11 5.05
C ARG A 64 6.28 -12.23 3.59
N LEU A 65 5.58 -13.07 2.81
CA LEU A 65 5.82 -13.23 1.37
C LEU A 65 5.45 -11.96 0.58
N ARG A 66 4.38 -11.26 0.94
CA ARG A 66 4.00 -9.96 0.36
C ARG A 66 5.11 -8.92 0.60
N ARG A 67 5.57 -8.74 1.84
CA ARG A 67 6.71 -7.86 2.17
C ARG A 67 7.97 -8.24 1.37
N ALA A 68 8.27 -9.53 1.26
CA ALA A 68 9.39 -10.02 0.46
C ALA A 68 9.27 -9.65 -1.03
N SER A 69 8.07 -9.68 -1.62
CA SER A 69 7.85 -9.31 -3.02
C SER A 69 8.18 -7.84 -3.30
N TRP A 70 7.81 -6.94 -2.39
CA TRP A 70 8.16 -5.52 -2.48
C TRP A 70 9.67 -5.31 -2.41
N ARG A 71 10.35 -5.94 -1.45
CA ARG A 71 11.83 -5.88 -1.36
C ARG A 71 12.50 -6.43 -2.62
N LEU A 72 12.00 -7.53 -3.17
CA LEU A 72 12.55 -8.12 -4.39
C LEU A 72 12.44 -7.18 -5.61
N ALA A 73 11.32 -6.47 -5.75
CA ALA A 73 11.08 -5.62 -6.91
C ALA A 73 11.74 -4.24 -6.79
N PHE A 74 11.79 -3.66 -5.59
CA PHE A 74 12.23 -2.28 -5.41
C PHE A 74 13.63 -2.14 -4.81
N ASN A 75 14.17 -3.17 -4.13
CA ASN A 75 15.52 -3.15 -3.54
C ASN A 75 16.46 -4.14 -4.23
N PRO A 76 17.07 -3.79 -5.38
CA PRO A 76 17.92 -4.70 -6.13
C PRO A 76 19.19 -5.13 -5.36
N GLN A 77 19.62 -4.35 -4.36
CA GLN A 77 20.81 -4.62 -3.55
C GLN A 77 20.58 -5.68 -2.46
N ASP A 78 19.34 -5.91 -2.04
CA ASP A 78 19.02 -6.91 -1.02
C ASP A 78 19.34 -8.30 -1.57
N LYS A 79 20.02 -9.15 -0.79
CA LYS A 79 20.27 -10.54 -1.23
C LYS A 79 18.99 -11.36 -1.06
N VAL A 80 18.70 -12.23 -2.03
CA VAL A 80 17.52 -13.10 -1.97
C VAL A 80 17.53 -13.99 -0.73
N ILE A 81 18.73 -14.39 -0.26
CA ILE A 81 18.87 -15.19 0.96
C ILE A 81 18.46 -14.42 2.22
N ASP A 82 18.83 -13.14 2.34
CA ASP A 82 18.48 -12.31 3.48
C ASP A 82 16.95 -12.07 3.51
N ILE A 83 16.36 -11.76 2.35
CA ILE A 83 14.90 -11.65 2.19
C ILE A 83 14.18 -12.95 2.60
N ALA A 84 14.74 -14.11 2.26
CA ALA A 84 14.16 -15.41 2.62
C ALA A 84 14.20 -15.65 4.15
N LEU A 85 15.31 -15.31 4.80
CA LEU A 85 15.49 -15.43 6.25
C LEU A 85 14.52 -14.50 6.99
N ASP A 86 14.40 -13.23 6.56
CA ASP A 86 13.47 -12.25 7.13
C ASP A 86 12.00 -12.60 6.87
N ALA A 87 11.72 -13.40 5.84
CA ALA A 87 10.40 -13.98 5.61
C ALA A 87 10.12 -15.25 6.45
N GLY A 88 11.03 -15.61 7.37
CA GLY A 88 10.89 -16.73 8.30
C GLY A 88 11.21 -18.10 7.69
N PHE A 89 11.93 -18.16 6.58
CA PHE A 89 12.35 -19.42 5.95
C PHE A 89 13.78 -19.78 6.33
N GLN A 90 14.02 -21.03 6.74
CA GLN A 90 15.35 -21.51 7.10
C GLN A 90 16.27 -21.76 5.89
N ASN A 91 15.69 -21.93 4.70
CA ASN A 91 16.46 -22.14 3.47
C ASN A 91 15.83 -21.45 2.24
N PRO A 92 16.66 -20.98 1.28
CA PRO A 92 16.19 -20.28 0.07
C PRO A 92 15.29 -21.12 -0.85
N GLU A 93 15.44 -22.44 -0.83
CA GLU A 93 14.66 -23.36 -1.68
C GLU A 93 13.19 -23.42 -1.24
N SER A 94 12.96 -23.48 0.07
CA SER A 94 11.63 -23.44 0.66
C SER A 94 10.96 -22.10 0.42
N PHE A 95 11.71 -21.00 0.55
CA PHE A 95 11.23 -19.67 0.18
C PHE A 95 10.85 -19.60 -1.29
N THR A 96 11.72 -20.08 -2.19
CA THR A 96 11.46 -20.07 -3.64
C THR A 96 10.19 -20.85 -4.00
N ARG A 97 9.99 -22.02 -3.38
CA ARG A 97 8.81 -22.86 -3.60
C ARG A 97 7.54 -22.18 -3.09
N ALA A 98 7.59 -21.60 -1.88
CA ALA A 98 6.47 -20.89 -1.28
C ALA A 98 6.11 -19.61 -2.08
N PHE A 99 7.10 -18.80 -2.44
CA PHE A 99 6.93 -17.58 -3.21
C PHE A 99 6.35 -17.87 -4.61
N LYS A 100 6.87 -18.88 -5.31
CA LYS A 100 6.32 -19.32 -6.61
C LYS A 100 4.90 -19.84 -6.49
N THR A 101 4.58 -20.54 -5.40
CA THR A 101 3.21 -21.01 -5.16
C THR A 101 2.27 -19.83 -4.92
N ALA A 102 2.67 -18.85 -4.11
CA ALA A 102 1.87 -17.68 -3.79
C ALA A 102 1.66 -16.75 -4.98
N PHE A 103 2.72 -16.41 -5.73
CA PHE A 103 2.68 -15.34 -6.75
C PHE A 103 2.88 -15.83 -8.19
N GLY A 104 3.11 -17.12 -8.41
CA GLY A 104 3.25 -17.71 -9.74
C GLY A 104 4.63 -17.57 -10.38
N GLN A 105 5.52 -16.78 -9.79
CA GLN A 105 6.86 -16.48 -10.32
C GLN A 105 7.93 -16.79 -9.27
N SER A 106 9.15 -17.20 -9.67
CA SER A 106 10.26 -17.38 -8.72
C SER A 106 10.81 -16.02 -8.26
N PRO A 107 11.41 -15.93 -7.06
CA PRO A 107 11.96 -14.67 -6.53
C PRO A 107 12.95 -13.98 -7.47
N CYS A 108 13.88 -14.73 -8.07
CA CYS A 108 14.88 -14.17 -9.00
C CYS A 108 14.23 -13.60 -10.28
N ARG A 109 13.22 -14.29 -10.81
CA ARG A 109 12.51 -13.82 -12.01
C ARG A 109 11.62 -12.62 -11.68
N PHE A 110 10.97 -12.64 -10.52
CA PHE A 110 10.18 -11.52 -10.01
C PHE A 110 11.03 -10.28 -9.81
N ARG A 111 12.26 -10.41 -9.28
CA ARG A 111 13.21 -9.30 -9.16
C ARG A 111 13.57 -8.66 -10.51
N GLN A 112 13.78 -9.48 -11.54
CA GLN A 112 14.17 -8.98 -12.87
C GLN A 112 13.00 -8.37 -13.63
N SER A 113 11.83 -8.98 -13.52
CA SER A 113 10.63 -8.57 -14.24
C SER A 113 9.40 -8.97 -13.41
N PRO A 114 8.95 -8.09 -12.48
CA PRO A 114 7.81 -8.38 -11.63
C PRO A 114 6.52 -8.46 -12.45
N ASP A 115 5.80 -9.57 -12.35
CA ASP A 115 4.44 -9.69 -12.87
C ASP A 115 3.41 -9.23 -11.82
N TRP A 116 3.26 -7.91 -11.70
CA TRP A 116 2.33 -7.30 -10.74
C TRP A 116 0.86 -7.65 -11.02
N LEU A 117 0.51 -7.91 -12.28
CA LEU A 117 -0.85 -8.32 -12.64
C LEU A 117 -1.17 -9.71 -12.07
N ALA A 118 -0.34 -10.71 -12.34
CA ALA A 118 -0.51 -12.04 -11.78
C ALA A 118 -0.40 -12.03 -10.25
N TRP A 119 0.42 -11.13 -9.70
CA TRP A 119 0.55 -10.91 -8.26
C TRP A 119 -0.77 -10.44 -7.65
N HIS A 120 -1.37 -9.35 -8.16
CA HIS A 120 -2.64 -8.81 -7.66
C HIS A 120 -3.80 -9.80 -7.77
N GLN A 121 -3.83 -10.62 -8.83
CA GLN A 121 -4.85 -11.66 -9.01
C GLN A 121 -4.77 -12.78 -7.97
N ARG A 122 -3.58 -13.04 -7.41
CA ARG A 122 -3.33 -14.13 -6.45
C ARG A 122 -3.31 -13.65 -5.00
N VAL A 123 -3.17 -12.35 -4.79
CA VAL A 123 -3.26 -11.71 -3.48
C VAL A 123 -4.69 -11.86 -2.97
N PRO A 124 -4.91 -12.55 -1.83
CA PRO A 124 -6.21 -12.59 -1.20
C PRO A 124 -6.63 -11.16 -0.85
N LYS A 125 -7.81 -10.76 -1.32
CA LYS A 125 -8.47 -9.54 -0.86
C LYS A 125 -8.98 -9.81 0.55
N LEU A 126 -8.11 -9.60 1.53
CA LEU A 126 -8.49 -9.69 2.93
C LEU A 126 -9.41 -8.51 3.23
N ALA A 127 -10.61 -8.80 3.73
CA ALA A 127 -11.52 -7.78 4.22
C ALA A 127 -10.99 -7.26 5.56
N LEU A 128 -10.03 -6.34 5.52
CA LEU A 128 -9.67 -5.55 6.70
C LEU A 128 -10.78 -4.53 6.89
N GLN A 129 -11.74 -4.81 7.78
CA GLN A 129 -12.69 -3.80 8.22
C GLN A 129 -11.95 -2.80 9.12
N GLU A 130 -11.39 -1.76 8.53
CA GLU A 130 -10.80 -0.64 9.24
C GLU A 130 -11.88 0.40 9.57
N GLN A 131 -12.55 0.22 10.72
CA GLN A 131 -13.28 1.33 11.35
C GLN A 131 -12.25 2.29 11.97
N HIS A 132 -11.67 3.14 11.13
CA HIS A 132 -10.88 4.26 11.60
C HIS A 132 -11.78 5.49 11.69
N VAL A 133 -11.87 6.08 12.90
CA VAL A 133 -12.30 7.47 13.02
C VAL A 133 -11.21 8.30 12.34
N MET A 134 -11.52 8.81 11.16
CA MET A 134 -10.58 9.58 10.36
C MET A 134 -10.55 11.03 10.85
N ASP A 135 -9.39 11.48 11.31
CA ASP A 135 -9.14 12.88 11.66
C ASP A 135 -8.84 13.67 10.39
N VAL A 136 -9.87 14.29 9.81
CA VAL A 136 -9.76 15.10 8.59
C VAL A 136 -9.42 16.55 8.95
N LYS A 137 -8.34 17.06 8.39
CA LYS A 137 -7.86 18.44 8.60
C LYS A 137 -7.99 19.24 7.32
N ILE A 138 -8.28 20.53 7.45
CA ILE A 138 -8.18 21.46 6.33
C ILE A 138 -6.81 22.12 6.39
N VAL A 139 -6.08 22.06 5.27
CA VAL A 139 -4.73 22.60 5.15
C VAL A 139 -4.60 23.42 3.86
N GLU A 140 -3.67 24.36 3.85
CA GLU A 140 -3.25 25.05 2.63
C GLU A 140 -2.08 24.28 2.02
N PHE A 141 -2.31 23.63 0.87
CA PHE A 141 -1.28 22.89 0.16
C PHE A 141 -0.47 23.84 -0.74
N PRO A 142 0.87 23.85 -0.69
CA PRO A 142 1.66 24.74 -1.54
C PRO A 142 1.72 24.25 -3.00
N PRO A 143 1.76 25.14 -3.99
CA PRO A 143 2.03 24.74 -5.38
C PRO A 143 3.35 23.97 -5.45
N THR A 144 3.30 22.77 -6.00
CA THR A 144 4.43 21.83 -5.96
C THR A 144 4.80 21.39 -7.36
N ARG A 145 5.99 21.80 -7.80
CA ARG A 145 6.57 21.35 -9.08
C ARG A 145 6.98 19.89 -8.97
N VAL A 146 6.60 19.10 -9.97
CA VAL A 146 6.84 17.67 -9.99
C VAL A 146 7.40 17.20 -11.33
N ALA A 147 8.29 16.22 -11.28
CA ALA A 147 8.52 15.30 -12.38
C ALA A 147 7.38 14.27 -12.37
N MET A 148 6.71 14.09 -13.51
CA MET A 148 5.50 13.29 -13.61
C MET A 148 5.64 12.22 -14.69
N LEU A 149 5.29 10.99 -14.35
CA LEU A 149 5.10 9.89 -15.31
C LEU A 149 3.62 9.47 -15.28
N THR A 150 2.93 9.61 -16.41
CA THR A 150 1.55 9.15 -16.54
C THR A 150 1.50 7.64 -16.78
N HIS A 151 0.77 6.94 -15.92
CA HIS A 151 0.30 5.59 -16.18
C HIS A 151 -1.04 5.66 -16.93
N LEU A 152 -1.11 4.98 -18.07
CA LEU A 152 -2.34 4.73 -18.81
C LEU A 152 -2.47 3.23 -19.08
N GLY A 153 -3.59 2.64 -18.68
CA GLY A 153 -3.86 1.22 -18.81
C GLY A 153 -4.19 0.55 -17.48
N HIS A 154 -4.16 -0.78 -17.45
CA HIS A 154 -4.77 -1.56 -16.39
C HIS A 154 -4.25 -1.17 -14.99
N PRO A 155 -5.10 -0.92 -13.97
CA PRO A 155 -4.69 -0.49 -12.63
C PRO A 155 -3.59 -1.34 -11.98
N ASP A 156 -3.67 -2.67 -12.10
CA ASP A 156 -2.65 -3.60 -11.60
C ASP A 156 -1.24 -3.41 -12.20
N LYS A 157 -1.10 -2.61 -13.27
CA LYS A 157 0.18 -2.25 -13.89
C LYS A 157 0.74 -0.92 -13.40
N VAL A 158 0.08 -0.21 -12.49
CA VAL A 158 0.60 1.04 -11.89
C VAL A 158 1.96 0.80 -11.24
N ASN A 159 2.13 -0.31 -10.53
CA ASN A 159 3.42 -0.69 -9.92
C ASN A 159 4.55 -0.88 -10.94
N ALA A 160 4.22 -1.33 -12.15
CA ALA A 160 5.20 -1.42 -13.23
C ALA A 160 5.60 -0.03 -13.76
N SER A 161 4.65 0.91 -13.89
CA SER A 161 4.96 2.31 -14.19
C SER A 161 5.77 2.97 -13.07
N ALA A 162 5.47 2.68 -11.81
CA ALA A 162 6.23 3.18 -10.66
C ALA A 162 7.67 2.67 -10.68
N ALA A 163 7.90 1.40 -11.02
CA ALA A 163 9.23 0.84 -11.18
C ALA A 163 10.05 1.58 -12.27
N LYS A 164 9.41 1.92 -13.42
CA LYS A 164 10.07 2.74 -14.47
C LYS A 164 10.46 4.12 -13.96
N PHE A 165 9.58 4.78 -13.22
CA PHE A 165 9.85 6.09 -12.65
C PHE A 165 10.98 6.05 -11.60
N ILE A 166 11.01 5.01 -10.77
CA ILE A 166 12.09 4.78 -9.79
C ILE A 166 13.43 4.54 -10.52
N ALA A 167 13.44 3.76 -11.60
CA ALA A 167 14.64 3.55 -12.41
C ALA A 167 15.16 4.87 -12.98
N TRP A 168 14.28 5.69 -13.57
CA TRP A 168 14.63 7.03 -14.06
C TRP A 168 15.20 7.94 -12.96
N ARG A 169 14.61 7.95 -11.76
CA ARG A 169 15.15 8.72 -10.61
C ARG A 169 16.56 8.27 -10.24
N ARG A 170 16.83 6.95 -10.28
CA ARG A 170 18.14 6.38 -9.96
C ARG A 170 19.20 6.71 -11.02
N GLU A 171 18.84 6.62 -12.29
CA GLU A 171 19.75 6.87 -13.42
C GLU A 171 20.11 8.35 -13.55
N THR A 172 19.13 9.24 -13.37
CA THR A 172 19.32 10.69 -13.57
C THR A 172 19.75 11.43 -12.31
N GLY A 173 19.51 10.85 -11.12
CA GLY A 173 19.66 11.53 -9.84
C GLY A 173 18.64 12.64 -9.59
N GLN A 174 17.64 12.81 -10.46
CA GLN A 174 16.58 13.80 -10.33
C GLN A 174 15.44 13.28 -9.45
N SER A 175 14.79 14.18 -8.72
CA SER A 175 13.75 13.83 -7.73
C SER A 175 14.14 12.65 -6.81
N PRO A 176 15.30 12.70 -6.12
CA PRO A 176 15.76 11.60 -5.29
C PRO A 176 14.78 11.30 -4.15
N ILE A 177 14.46 10.01 -3.94
CA ILE A 177 13.48 9.55 -2.94
C ILE A 177 13.81 10.08 -1.53
N ALA A 178 15.08 10.14 -1.16
CA ALA A 178 15.52 10.55 0.18
C ALA A 178 15.29 12.05 0.49
N SER A 179 15.07 12.90 -0.51
CA SER A 179 14.93 14.35 -0.30
C SER A 179 13.83 15.01 -1.15
N SER A 180 13.03 14.20 -1.84
CA SER A 180 11.91 14.64 -2.67
C SER A 180 10.62 13.96 -2.19
N GLN A 181 9.53 14.71 -2.22
CA GLN A 181 8.21 14.18 -1.90
C GLN A 181 7.72 13.33 -3.06
N THR A 182 7.02 12.23 -2.76
CA THR A 182 6.46 11.33 -3.78
C THR A 182 4.95 11.39 -3.72
N PHE A 183 4.33 11.58 -4.89
CA PHE A 183 2.89 11.73 -5.00
C PHE A 183 2.29 10.78 -6.03
N GLY A 184 1.02 10.46 -5.86
CA GLY A 184 0.18 9.78 -6.84
C GLY A 184 -1.09 10.57 -7.09
N ILE A 185 -1.50 10.76 -8.35
CA ILE A 185 -2.70 11.52 -8.71
C ILE A 185 -3.71 10.58 -9.36
N ALA A 186 -4.87 10.41 -8.74
CA ALA A 186 -5.93 9.52 -9.23
C ALA A 186 -6.99 10.27 -10.04
N TRP A 187 -6.79 10.34 -11.35
CA TRP A 187 -7.77 10.91 -12.29
C TRP A 187 -9.01 10.04 -12.44
N HIS A 188 -8.83 8.73 -12.32
CA HIS A 188 -9.86 7.73 -12.55
C HIS A 188 -9.95 6.79 -11.35
N ASP A 189 -11.16 6.28 -11.08
CA ASP A 189 -11.38 5.23 -10.09
C ASP A 189 -11.14 3.86 -10.74
N PRO A 190 -10.22 3.03 -10.20
CA PRO A 190 -9.90 1.74 -10.77
C PRO A 190 -11.05 0.73 -10.73
N GLN A 191 -12.09 0.96 -9.92
CA GLN A 191 -13.25 0.06 -9.83
C GLN A 191 -14.31 0.33 -10.89
N THR A 192 -14.38 1.55 -11.40
CA THR A 192 -15.44 2.00 -12.33
C THR A 192 -14.92 2.31 -13.73
N THR A 193 -13.60 2.46 -13.89
CA THR A 193 -12.99 2.81 -15.18
C THR A 193 -12.57 1.56 -15.94
N PRO A 194 -12.87 1.45 -17.25
CA PRO A 194 -12.33 0.39 -18.09
C PRO A 194 -10.80 0.29 -17.96
N PRO A 195 -10.22 -0.91 -17.80
CA PRO A 195 -8.81 -1.04 -17.51
C PRO A 195 -7.88 -0.39 -18.53
N ASP A 196 -8.24 -0.35 -19.81
CA ASP A 196 -7.45 0.28 -20.88
C ASP A 196 -7.50 1.83 -20.86
N GLN A 197 -8.43 2.43 -20.11
CA GLN A 197 -8.64 3.88 -20.01
C GLN A 197 -8.24 4.45 -18.64
N PHE A 198 -7.90 3.59 -17.69
CA PHE A 198 -7.50 4.00 -16.36
C PHE A 198 -6.21 4.85 -16.41
N ARG A 199 -6.24 6.00 -15.73
CA ARG A 199 -5.13 6.96 -15.67
C ARG A 199 -4.74 7.21 -14.22
N PHE A 200 -3.44 7.15 -13.98
CA PHE A 200 -2.84 7.51 -12.70
C PHE A 200 -1.49 8.19 -12.93
N ASP A 201 -1.25 9.36 -12.34
CA ASP A 201 0.05 10.02 -12.51
C ASP A 201 0.95 9.75 -11.30
N ILE A 202 2.20 9.38 -11.58
CA ILE A 202 3.23 9.09 -10.57
C ILE A 202 4.19 10.26 -10.56
N CYS A 203 4.34 10.91 -9.41
CA CYS A 203 4.98 12.20 -9.30
C CYS A 203 6.11 12.21 -8.25
N GLY A 204 7.13 13.01 -8.50
CA GLY A 204 8.18 13.33 -7.55
C GLY A 204 8.48 14.82 -7.54
N SER A 205 8.54 15.45 -6.36
CA SER A 205 8.84 16.88 -6.31
C SER A 205 10.23 17.17 -6.87
N VAL A 206 10.36 18.33 -7.52
CA VAL A 206 11.61 18.80 -8.12
C VAL A 206 11.84 20.26 -7.76
N ARG A 207 13.11 20.62 -7.54
CA ARG A 207 13.50 22.01 -7.24
C ARG A 207 13.73 22.84 -8.50
N GLN A 208 14.00 22.18 -9.61
CA GLN A 208 14.30 22.77 -10.91
C GLN A 208 13.69 21.90 -12.02
N PRO A 209 13.40 22.48 -13.20
CA PRO A 209 12.86 21.70 -14.32
C PRO A 209 13.76 20.53 -14.69
N ILE A 210 13.14 19.39 -15.01
CA ILE A 210 13.83 18.21 -15.52
C ILE A 210 14.14 18.38 -17.01
N ALA A 211 15.20 17.73 -17.47
CA ALA A 211 15.54 17.64 -18.89
C ALA A 211 14.60 16.67 -19.62
N GLU A 212 14.52 16.82 -20.95
CA GLU A 212 13.87 15.84 -21.82
C GLU A 212 14.52 14.45 -21.65
N ASN A 213 13.70 13.41 -21.76
CA ASN A 213 14.11 12.03 -21.57
C ASN A 213 13.21 11.08 -22.34
N ASP A 214 13.74 9.92 -22.70
CA ASP A 214 13.03 8.91 -23.50
C ASP A 214 12.09 8.02 -22.66
N VAL A 215 12.03 8.24 -21.33
CA VAL A 215 11.17 7.48 -20.41
C VAL A 215 9.75 8.03 -20.35
N GLY A 216 9.54 9.26 -20.86
CA GLY A 216 8.23 9.93 -20.86
C GLY A 216 7.93 10.66 -19.56
N VAL A 217 8.95 10.96 -18.75
CA VAL A 217 8.80 11.80 -17.55
C VAL A 217 8.78 13.26 -17.97
N VAL A 218 7.77 14.01 -17.54
CA VAL A 218 7.56 15.41 -17.93
C VAL A 218 7.56 16.36 -16.73
N ASN A 219 7.86 17.63 -16.97
CA ASN A 219 7.63 18.69 -15.99
C ASN A 219 6.13 18.95 -15.83
N SER A 220 5.64 18.94 -14.59
CA SER A 220 4.24 19.24 -14.25
C SER A 220 4.16 19.94 -12.89
N GLU A 221 2.95 20.28 -12.45
CA GLU A 221 2.70 20.94 -11.18
C GLU A 221 1.43 20.39 -10.52
N ILE A 222 1.50 20.13 -9.21
CA ILE A 222 0.31 19.95 -8.36
C ILE A 222 -0.09 21.36 -7.89
N PRO A 223 -1.28 21.86 -8.27
CA PRO A 223 -1.70 23.21 -7.95
C PRO A 223 -1.92 23.35 -6.44
N GLY A 224 -1.33 24.40 -5.88
CA GLY A 224 -1.54 24.76 -4.48
C GLY A 224 -2.97 25.25 -4.22
N GLY A 225 -3.39 25.22 -2.97
CA GLY A 225 -4.72 25.66 -2.52
C GLY A 225 -5.22 24.89 -1.30
N ARG A 226 -6.42 25.25 -0.84
CA ARG A 226 -7.12 24.54 0.24
C ARG A 226 -7.34 23.07 -0.11
N CYS A 227 -7.01 22.19 0.82
CA CYS A 227 -7.28 20.75 0.72
C CYS A 227 -7.80 20.23 2.06
N ALA A 228 -8.76 19.30 2.02
CA ALA A 228 -8.96 18.39 3.13
C ALA A 228 -7.89 17.30 3.06
N VAL A 229 -7.28 16.97 4.18
CA VAL A 229 -6.26 15.92 4.28
C VAL A 229 -6.64 14.94 5.39
N VAL A 230 -6.54 13.66 5.09
CA VAL A 230 -6.59 12.58 6.06
C VAL A 230 -5.32 11.76 5.94
N ARG A 231 -4.79 11.33 7.08
CA ARG A 231 -3.68 10.38 7.11
C ARG A 231 -4.21 8.96 7.12
N HIS A 232 -3.96 8.23 6.04
CA HIS A 232 -4.15 6.79 6.02
C HIS A 232 -2.90 6.12 6.60
N GLN A 233 -3.12 5.22 7.56
CA GLN A 233 -2.10 4.31 8.08
C GLN A 233 -2.52 2.89 7.70
N GLY A 234 -1.76 2.22 6.85
CA GLY A 234 -2.18 0.91 6.36
C GLY A 234 -1.76 0.60 4.92
N SER A 235 -2.21 -0.57 4.47
CA SER A 235 -1.94 -1.06 3.11
C SER A 235 -2.47 -0.10 2.04
N LEU A 236 -1.75 -0.02 0.92
CA LEU A 236 -2.26 0.68 -0.27
C LEU A 236 -3.54 0.04 -0.82
N ASP A 237 -3.80 -1.24 -0.50
CA ASP A 237 -5.03 -1.94 -0.89
C ASP A 237 -6.27 -1.40 -0.13
N SER A 238 -6.10 -0.84 1.08
CA SER A 238 -7.15 -0.22 1.90
C SER A 238 -7.30 1.27 1.67
N LEU A 239 -6.42 1.91 0.89
CA LEU A 239 -6.54 3.34 0.54
C LEU A 239 -7.92 3.73 -0.01
N PRO A 240 -8.56 2.93 -0.90
CA PRO A 240 -9.88 3.27 -1.41
C PRO A 240 -10.92 3.50 -0.30
N GLU A 241 -10.83 2.80 0.83
CA GLU A 241 -11.77 2.98 1.94
C GLU A 241 -11.67 4.38 2.55
N SER A 242 -10.44 4.87 2.71
CA SER A 242 -10.19 6.22 3.24
C SER A 242 -10.59 7.30 2.25
N VAL A 243 -10.38 7.06 0.94
CA VAL A 243 -10.90 7.95 -0.12
C VAL A 243 -12.42 7.99 -0.08
N TRP A 244 -13.09 6.84 -0.03
CA TRP A 244 -14.55 6.76 -0.01
C TRP A 244 -15.15 7.37 1.26
N TYR A 245 -14.48 7.25 2.41
CA TYR A 245 -14.88 7.95 3.64
C TYR A 245 -14.94 9.47 3.41
N LEU A 246 -13.91 10.06 2.80
CA LEU A 246 -13.89 11.50 2.52
C LEU A 246 -15.08 11.91 1.63
N PHE A 247 -15.38 11.15 0.59
CA PHE A 247 -16.47 11.47 -0.35
C PHE A 247 -17.87 11.20 0.20
N ARG A 248 -18.06 10.13 0.98
CA ARG A 248 -19.39 9.65 1.41
C ARG A 248 -19.83 10.16 2.77
N GLU A 249 -18.87 10.40 3.66
CA GLU A 249 -19.17 10.75 5.05
C GLU A 249 -18.73 12.17 5.37
N TRP A 250 -17.44 12.49 5.17
CA TRP A 250 -16.91 13.77 5.60
C TRP A 250 -17.38 14.94 4.71
N LEU A 251 -17.24 14.84 3.38
CA LEU A 251 -17.56 15.93 2.45
C LEU A 251 -19.03 16.39 2.51
N PRO A 252 -20.04 15.49 2.54
CA PRO A 252 -21.43 15.91 2.68
C PRO A 252 -21.73 16.61 4.01
N ALA A 253 -21.02 16.24 5.08
CA ALA A 253 -21.21 16.79 6.42
C ALA A 253 -20.40 18.09 6.67
N SER A 254 -19.33 18.32 5.90
CA SER A 254 -18.42 19.46 6.13
C SER A 254 -18.92 20.78 5.54
N GLY A 255 -19.83 20.73 4.55
CA GLY A 255 -20.29 21.91 3.82
C GLY A 255 -19.25 22.48 2.83
N GLU A 256 -18.15 21.78 2.62
CA GLU A 256 -17.10 22.17 1.67
C GLU A 256 -17.46 21.81 0.24
N THR A 257 -16.77 22.43 -0.73
CA THR A 257 -16.96 22.13 -2.16
C THR A 257 -15.64 21.77 -2.82
N LEU A 258 -15.71 20.84 -3.78
CA LEU A 258 -14.53 20.35 -4.48
C LEU A 258 -14.02 21.37 -5.51
N ARG A 259 -12.70 21.50 -5.55
CA ARG A 259 -11.99 22.16 -6.65
C ARG A 259 -11.89 21.21 -7.85
N ASP A 260 -11.72 21.78 -9.04
CA ASP A 260 -11.46 21.04 -10.27
C ASP A 260 -10.02 20.50 -10.31
N PHE A 261 -9.73 19.57 -9.40
CA PHE A 261 -8.48 18.81 -9.35
C PHE A 261 -8.75 17.46 -8.67
N PRO A 262 -8.21 16.34 -9.17
CA PRO A 262 -8.44 15.02 -8.59
C PRO A 262 -7.87 14.87 -7.18
N VAL A 263 -8.33 13.84 -6.47
CA VAL A 263 -7.70 13.38 -5.24
C VAL A 263 -6.26 12.96 -5.52
N PHE A 264 -5.35 13.34 -4.63
CA PHE A 264 -3.95 12.95 -4.75
C PHE A 264 -3.38 12.47 -3.42
N PHE A 265 -2.35 11.66 -3.52
CA PHE A 265 -1.72 10.95 -2.41
C PHE A 265 -0.31 11.49 -2.25
N GLN A 266 0.12 11.70 -1.01
CA GLN A 266 1.53 11.86 -0.66
C GLN A 266 1.99 10.65 0.14
N TYR A 267 2.93 9.89 -0.41
CA TYR A 267 3.54 8.75 0.26
C TYR A 267 4.65 9.25 1.18
N LEU A 268 4.49 9.06 2.49
CA LEU A 268 5.41 9.60 3.51
C LEU A 268 6.54 8.64 3.86
N ASN A 269 6.31 7.35 3.65
CA ASN A 269 7.28 6.26 3.76
C ASN A 269 6.90 5.17 2.74
N PHE A 270 7.76 4.17 2.57
CA PHE A 270 7.60 3.19 1.52
C PHE A 270 7.66 1.74 2.04
N VAL A 271 7.00 0.85 1.30
CA VAL A 271 6.89 -0.62 1.55
C VAL A 271 8.22 -1.36 1.70
N HIS A 272 9.32 -0.72 1.29
CA HIS A 272 10.66 -1.26 1.40
C HIS A 272 11.44 -0.74 2.62
N GLU A 273 10.90 0.28 3.31
CA GLU A 273 11.45 0.91 4.50
C GLU A 273 10.74 0.43 5.77
N VAL A 274 9.42 0.23 5.69
CA VAL A 274 8.57 -0.09 6.84
C VAL A 274 7.65 -1.27 6.53
N ALA A 275 7.10 -1.88 7.58
CA ALA A 275 6.04 -2.85 7.40
C ALA A 275 4.75 -2.17 6.90
N GLU A 276 3.88 -2.94 6.25
CA GLU A 276 2.79 -2.36 5.45
C GLU A 276 1.73 -1.58 6.24
N HIS A 277 1.43 -2.00 7.46
CA HIS A 277 0.54 -1.27 8.36
C HIS A 277 1.19 0.00 8.96
N GLU A 278 2.51 0.18 8.78
CA GLU A 278 3.22 1.41 9.13
C GLU A 278 3.27 2.37 7.95
N LEU A 279 2.78 1.96 6.77
CA LEU A 279 2.72 2.86 5.63
C LEU A 279 1.82 4.03 5.97
N LEU A 280 2.34 5.23 5.76
CA LEU A 280 1.65 6.47 5.95
C LEU A 280 1.46 7.14 4.60
N THR A 281 0.20 7.36 4.25
CA THR A 281 -0.19 8.10 3.04
C THR A 281 -1.12 9.22 3.44
N ASP A 282 -0.72 10.46 3.16
CA ASP A 282 -1.63 11.59 3.28
C ASP A 282 -2.49 11.65 2.01
N ILE A 283 -3.81 11.62 2.17
CA ILE A 283 -4.79 11.69 1.09
C ILE A 283 -5.34 13.11 1.06
N TYR A 284 -5.10 13.82 -0.03
CA TYR A 284 -5.54 15.20 -0.22
C TYR A 284 -6.75 15.25 -1.14
N LEU A 285 -7.83 15.82 -0.64
CA LEU A 285 -9.04 16.16 -1.37
C LEU A 285 -9.09 17.67 -1.63
N PRO A 286 -8.86 18.13 -2.87
CA PRO A 286 -8.82 19.56 -3.20
C PRO A 286 -10.16 20.26 -3.00
N LEU A 287 -10.14 21.40 -2.31
CA LEU A 287 -11.33 22.22 -2.00
C LEU A 287 -11.26 23.60 -2.68
N ARG A 288 -12.43 24.22 -2.87
CA ARG A 288 -12.53 25.60 -3.38
C ARG A 288 -12.17 26.66 -2.33
#